data_AF-H8N1H6-F1
#
_entry.id   AF-H8N1H6-F1
#
_cell.length_a   1.000
_cell.length_b   1.000
_cell.length_c   1.000
_cell.angle_alpha   90.00
_cell.angle_beta   90.00
_cell.angle_gamma   90.00
#
_symmetry.space_group_name_H-M   'P 1'
#
loop_
_entity.id
_entity.type
_entity.pdbx_description
1 polymer ?
#
loop_
_entity_poly.entity_id
_entity_poly.type
_entity_poly.pdbx_seq_one_letter_code
_entity_poly.pdbx_strand_id
1 'polypeptide(L)'
;MFIRRLRRFLREPYWLVLGGIIAVGVVSGIALARVETDTAWGVFGHAWPGDLDDTRGALGTLLGFEITVLTIVLSLNAPVIQSAANQYSPRLVPIYLKNAPLRRALPFFALSSSFILAAIRELGIIEDHGVRPRPVLSVAIFLVLVALCLLILFLVRTFRFLRVERVLGLVQDLIVAATERRIQARLKRLPLDPTVALRLPADATSLLAATSGYLADVDLQDLTRLARHWGVRVRVCITVGEYIDQTDVIGWVVADGGGAVEAHVLHELAATLSIQSAREPDCDPALGLRILVDVANRALSSSANDPYTARQALHQIRSVMRRLAGLPLGDWNVVDPDGRARVSLVAMRLRDYLFLAVDGPLHYAGGDPEVLEEVLQIALTVGLLARDAQDRAAAHALLARVLADVQGSTEKDRFHRLLAQAERVQASFQGERRTRVERGRADWLPD
;
A
#
# COMPACT_ATOMS: atom_id res chain seq x y z
N MET A 1 -0.23 -12.87 -27.40
CA MET A 1 0.43 -12.02 -26.37
C MET A 1 0.10 -10.52 -26.51
N PHE A 2 0.13 -9.96 -27.73
CA PHE A 2 -0.17 -8.55 -28.02
C PHE A 2 -1.58 -8.09 -27.61
N ILE A 3 -2.61 -8.91 -27.88
CA ILE A 3 -4.01 -8.62 -27.53
C ILE A 3 -4.23 -8.58 -26.00
N ARG A 4 -3.54 -9.43 -25.22
CA ARG A 4 -3.60 -9.39 -23.75
C ARG A 4 -2.89 -8.16 -23.18
N ARG A 5 -1.78 -7.71 -23.79
CA ARG A 5 -1.11 -6.44 -23.42
C ARG A 5 -1.98 -5.24 -23.78
N LEU A 6 -2.58 -5.21 -24.97
CA LEU A 6 -3.50 -4.15 -25.40
C LEU A 6 -4.74 -4.09 -24.50
N ARG A 7 -5.29 -5.25 -24.10
CA ARG A 7 -6.42 -5.33 -23.16
C ARG A 7 -6.04 -4.92 -21.74
N ARG A 8 -4.77 -5.09 -21.32
CA ARG A 8 -4.25 -4.59 -20.04
C ARG A 8 -3.98 -3.08 -20.08
N PHE A 9 -3.46 -2.58 -21.20
CA PHE A 9 -3.25 -1.15 -21.47
C PHE A 9 -4.58 -0.38 -21.54
N LEU A 10 -5.59 -0.94 -22.22
CA LEU A 10 -6.96 -0.41 -22.27
C LEU A 10 -7.72 -0.58 -20.94
N ARG A 11 -7.25 -1.43 -20.03
CA ARG A 11 -7.83 -1.64 -18.70
C ARG A 11 -7.28 -0.70 -17.64
N GLU A 12 -6.24 0.08 -17.94
CA GLU A 12 -5.85 1.17 -17.04
C GLU A 12 -6.76 2.38 -17.29
N PRO A 13 -7.68 2.71 -16.37
CA PRO A 13 -8.68 3.75 -16.61
C PRO A 13 -8.07 5.15 -16.77
N TYR A 14 -6.80 5.33 -16.42
CA TYR A 14 -6.18 6.65 -16.35
C TYR A 14 -5.96 7.29 -17.73
N TRP A 15 -5.55 6.54 -18.75
CA TRP A 15 -5.35 7.09 -20.10
C TRP A 15 -6.67 7.50 -20.76
N LEU A 16 -7.73 6.72 -20.54
CA LEU A 16 -9.08 7.07 -21.02
C LEU A 16 -9.61 8.32 -20.33
N VAL A 17 -9.41 8.43 -19.01
CA VAL A 17 -9.74 9.64 -18.25
C VAL A 17 -8.96 10.84 -18.76
N LEU A 18 -7.66 10.70 -19.00
CA LEU A 18 -6.81 11.78 -19.51
C LEU A 18 -7.22 12.22 -20.92
N GLY A 19 -7.48 11.27 -21.82
CA GLY A 19 -7.98 11.56 -23.16
C GLY A 19 -9.34 12.24 -23.16
N GLY A 20 -10.25 11.80 -22.30
CA GLY A 20 -11.56 12.44 -22.11
C GLY A 20 -11.43 13.88 -21.60
N ILE A 21 -10.53 14.12 -20.66
CA ILE A 21 -10.26 15.46 -20.10
C ILE A 21 -9.66 16.40 -21.15
N ILE A 22 -8.75 15.91 -22.00
CA ILE A 22 -8.22 16.67 -23.13
C ILE A 22 -9.34 17.03 -24.11
N ALA A 23 -10.21 16.07 -24.46
CA ALA A 23 -11.34 16.33 -25.34
C ALA A 23 -12.28 17.40 -24.77
N VAL A 24 -12.57 17.36 -23.46
CA VAL A 24 -13.33 18.40 -22.77
C VAL A 24 -12.63 19.76 -22.87
N GLY A 25 -11.32 19.82 -22.60
CA GLY A 25 -10.51 21.04 -22.77
C GLY A 25 -10.60 21.62 -24.19
N VAL A 26 -10.41 20.79 -25.22
CA VAL A 26 -10.54 21.21 -26.62
C VAL A 26 -11.93 21.73 -26.95
N VAL A 27 -12.99 20.98 -26.63
CA VAL A 27 -14.37 21.36 -26.95
C VAL A 27 -14.77 22.65 -26.23
N SER A 28 -14.43 22.77 -24.94
CA SER A 28 -14.69 23.99 -24.16
C SER A 28 -13.90 25.19 -24.67
N GLY A 29 -12.64 25.00 -25.08
CA GLY A 29 -11.80 26.05 -25.66
C GLY A 29 -12.38 26.59 -26.95
N ILE A 30 -12.79 25.71 -27.87
CA ILE A 30 -13.46 26.07 -29.13
C ILE A 30 -14.80 26.76 -28.84
N ALA A 31 -15.62 26.19 -27.96
CA ALA A 31 -16.93 26.73 -27.63
C ALA A 31 -16.83 28.15 -27.06
N LEU A 32 -15.96 28.37 -26.07
CA LEU A 32 -15.77 29.68 -25.45
C LEU A 32 -15.08 30.70 -26.36
N ALA A 33 -14.22 30.26 -27.28
CA ALA A 33 -13.61 31.14 -28.28
C ALA A 33 -14.65 31.70 -29.27
N ARG A 34 -15.73 30.96 -29.53
CA ARG A 34 -16.85 31.38 -30.40
C ARG A 34 -17.93 32.20 -29.68
N VAL A 35 -17.86 32.32 -28.35
CA VAL A 35 -18.86 33.08 -27.59
C VAL A 35 -18.49 34.56 -27.61
N GLU A 36 -19.30 35.32 -28.35
CA GLU A 36 -19.28 36.77 -28.39
C GLU A 36 -20.26 37.32 -27.36
N THR A 37 -19.76 37.94 -26.30
CA THR A 37 -20.62 38.60 -25.31
C THR A 37 -20.10 39.99 -24.98
N ASP A 38 -20.88 41.02 -25.33
CA ASP A 38 -20.73 42.37 -24.77
C ASP A 38 -21.25 42.48 -23.32
N THR A 39 -22.07 41.51 -22.91
CA THR A 39 -22.76 41.46 -21.61
C THR A 39 -22.37 40.23 -20.81
N ALA A 40 -21.07 40.00 -20.59
CA ALA A 40 -20.68 39.02 -19.57
C ALA A 40 -20.75 39.67 -18.18
N TRP A 41 -21.19 38.89 -17.17
CA TRP A 41 -21.25 39.31 -15.76
C TRP A 41 -19.97 40.07 -15.40
N GLY A 42 -20.10 41.24 -14.76
CA GLY A 42 -19.08 42.31 -14.76
C GLY A 42 -17.66 41.97 -14.27
N VAL A 43 -17.41 40.75 -13.79
CA VAL A 43 -16.07 40.25 -13.44
C VAL A 43 -15.33 39.65 -14.65
N PHE A 44 -16.03 39.07 -15.63
CA PHE A 44 -15.42 38.37 -16.77
C PHE A 44 -15.61 39.09 -18.12
N GLY A 45 -16.65 39.93 -18.24
CA GLY A 45 -16.98 40.64 -19.48
C GLY A 45 -16.34 42.02 -19.64
N HIS A 46 -16.01 42.70 -18.53
CA HIS A 46 -15.42 44.05 -18.57
C HIS A 46 -13.92 44.07 -18.23
N ALA A 47 -13.34 42.95 -17.80
CA ALA A 47 -11.99 42.92 -17.27
C ALA A 47 -10.87 43.07 -18.33
N TRP A 48 -11.14 42.87 -19.63
CA TRP A 48 -10.12 43.01 -20.67
C TRP A 48 -10.66 43.60 -21.99
N PRO A 49 -10.37 44.88 -22.30
CA PRO A 49 -10.58 45.46 -23.61
C PRO A 49 -9.34 45.23 -24.49
N GLY A 50 -9.25 44.06 -25.14
CA GLY A 50 -8.16 43.73 -26.06
C GLY A 50 -8.68 43.27 -27.42
N ASP A 51 -7.86 43.41 -28.46
CA ASP A 51 -8.15 42.90 -29.81
C ASP A 51 -7.94 41.38 -29.89
N LEU A 52 -8.32 40.75 -31.00
CA LEU A 52 -8.18 39.31 -31.25
C LEU A 52 -6.71 38.88 -31.17
N ASP A 53 -5.80 39.67 -31.74
CA ASP A 53 -4.37 39.38 -31.70
C ASP A 53 -3.78 39.55 -30.30
N ASP A 54 -4.20 40.56 -29.53
CA ASP A 54 -3.81 40.74 -28.13
C ASP A 54 -4.25 39.54 -27.28
N THR A 55 -5.48 39.06 -27.52
CA THR A 55 -6.05 37.91 -26.82
C THR A 55 -5.26 36.64 -27.14
N ARG A 56 -4.92 36.41 -28.41
CA ARG A 56 -4.10 35.27 -28.83
C ARG A 56 -2.69 35.34 -28.25
N GLY A 57 -2.07 36.53 -28.23
CA GLY A 57 -0.78 36.75 -27.60
C GLY A 57 -0.79 36.49 -26.10
N ALA A 58 -1.83 36.95 -25.39
CA ALA A 58 -2.01 36.69 -23.96
C ALA A 58 -2.22 35.19 -23.68
N LEU A 59 -3.06 34.51 -24.46
CA LEU A 59 -3.25 33.06 -24.38
C LEU A 59 -1.95 32.30 -24.65
N GLY A 60 -1.15 32.72 -25.65
CA GLY A 60 0.17 32.13 -25.90
C GLY A 60 1.14 32.30 -24.74
N THR A 61 1.14 33.48 -24.10
CA THR A 61 1.93 33.74 -22.89
C THR A 61 1.48 32.85 -21.73
N LEU A 62 0.18 32.69 -21.53
CA LEU A 62 -0.40 31.81 -20.49
C LEU A 62 -0.04 30.35 -20.74
N LEU A 63 -0.07 29.88 -22.01
CA LEU A 63 0.35 28.53 -22.38
C LEU A 63 1.84 28.30 -22.05
N GLY A 64 2.70 29.26 -22.36
CA GLY A 64 4.13 29.20 -22.03
C GLY A 64 4.39 29.14 -20.52
N PHE A 65 3.64 29.93 -19.74
CA PHE A 65 3.68 29.89 -18.28
C PHE A 65 3.24 28.51 -17.75
N GLU A 66 2.15 27.96 -18.30
CA GLU A 66 1.62 26.66 -17.90
C GLU A 66 2.61 25.51 -18.20
N ILE A 67 3.24 25.52 -19.37
CA ILE A 67 4.29 24.54 -19.74
C ILE A 67 5.49 24.66 -18.78
N THR A 68 5.87 25.88 -18.40
CA THR A 68 6.97 26.11 -17.44
C THR A 68 6.63 25.56 -16.07
N VAL A 69 5.42 25.84 -15.57
CA VAL A 69 4.91 25.30 -14.30
C VAL A 69 4.90 23.77 -14.33
N LEU A 70 4.38 23.16 -15.39
CA LEU A 70 4.35 21.70 -15.55
C LEU A 70 5.77 21.10 -15.55
N THR A 71 6.71 21.76 -16.23
CA THR A 71 8.12 21.36 -16.26
C THR A 71 8.73 21.38 -14.86
N ILE A 72 8.45 22.42 -14.06
CA ILE A 72 8.90 22.50 -12.66
C ILE A 72 8.30 21.37 -11.81
N VAL A 73 7.00 21.10 -11.92
CA VAL A 73 6.34 20.00 -11.20
C VAL A 73 7.01 18.66 -11.49
N LEU A 74 7.23 18.36 -12.78
CA LEU A 74 7.86 17.12 -13.22
C LEU A 74 9.32 17.03 -12.74
N SER A 75 10.06 18.14 -12.83
CA SER A 75 11.49 18.22 -12.47
C SER A 75 11.71 18.04 -10.97
N LEU A 76 10.81 18.57 -10.12
CA LEU A 76 10.92 18.42 -8.66
C LEU A 76 10.52 17.02 -8.17
N ASN A 77 9.77 16.25 -8.95
CA ASN A 77 9.32 14.93 -8.54
C ASN A 77 10.45 13.89 -8.59
N ALA A 78 11.35 13.96 -9.58
CA ALA A 78 12.43 12.99 -9.72
C ALA A 78 13.42 13.00 -8.53
N PRO A 79 13.93 14.15 -8.05
CA PRO A 79 14.77 14.21 -6.85
C PRO A 79 14.05 13.72 -5.59
N VAL A 80 12.74 13.94 -5.47
CA VAL A 80 11.95 13.47 -4.32
C VAL A 80 11.81 11.96 -4.33
N ILE A 81 11.52 11.36 -5.50
CA ILE A 81 11.47 9.91 -5.66
C ILE A 81 12.84 9.31 -5.34
N GLN A 82 13.92 9.90 -5.86
CA GLN A 82 15.28 9.47 -5.61
C GLN A 82 15.64 9.54 -4.12
N SER A 83 15.29 10.65 -3.48
CA SER A 83 15.48 10.84 -2.03
C SER A 83 14.70 9.79 -1.23
N ALA A 84 13.43 9.53 -1.57
CA ALA A 84 12.63 8.53 -0.87
C ALA A 84 13.18 7.10 -1.04
N ALA A 85 13.64 6.74 -2.24
CA ALA A 85 14.30 5.45 -2.50
C ALA A 85 15.59 5.30 -1.69
N ASN A 86 16.35 6.39 -1.56
CA ASN A 86 17.64 6.43 -0.88
C ASN A 86 17.57 6.66 0.63
N GLN A 87 16.49 7.21 1.17
CA GLN A 87 16.36 7.43 2.61
C GLN A 87 15.56 6.33 3.29
N TYR A 88 14.58 5.73 2.59
CA TYR A 88 13.61 4.85 3.23
C TYR A 88 13.69 3.40 2.73
N SER A 89 13.16 3.13 1.54
CA SER A 89 13.26 1.83 0.89
C SER A 89 12.92 2.01 -0.59
N PRO A 90 13.66 1.38 -1.53
CA PRO A 90 13.29 1.37 -2.95
C PRO A 90 11.87 0.84 -3.19
N ARG A 91 11.35 0.01 -2.28
CA ARG A 91 10.00 -0.57 -2.32
C ARG A 91 8.88 0.45 -2.06
N LEU A 92 9.21 1.63 -1.52
CA LEU A 92 8.26 2.75 -1.36
C LEU A 92 7.98 3.49 -2.67
N VAL A 93 8.88 3.40 -3.66
CA VAL A 93 8.76 4.14 -4.92
C VAL A 93 7.47 3.78 -5.68
N PRO A 94 7.12 2.50 -5.88
CA PRO A 94 5.86 2.15 -6.54
C PRO A 94 4.62 2.63 -5.77
N ILE A 95 4.66 2.65 -4.43
CA ILE A 95 3.57 3.14 -3.58
C ILE A 95 3.39 4.64 -3.74
N TYR A 96 4.50 5.39 -3.73
CA TYR A 96 4.50 6.82 -3.97
C TYR A 96 3.98 7.12 -5.38
N LEU A 97 4.44 6.42 -6.42
CA LEU A 97 3.98 6.63 -7.80
C LEU A 97 2.48 6.34 -7.94
N LYS A 98 1.97 5.26 -7.32
CA LYS A 98 0.54 4.92 -7.32
C LYS A 98 -0.30 6.00 -6.64
N ASN A 99 0.21 6.61 -5.56
CA ASN A 99 -0.50 7.60 -4.75
C ASN A 99 -0.04 9.06 -4.98
N ALA A 100 0.80 9.31 -5.99
CA ALA A 100 1.43 10.61 -6.18
C ALA A 100 0.36 11.68 -6.41
N PRO A 101 0.44 12.83 -5.72
CA PRO A 101 -0.46 13.96 -5.98
C PRO A 101 -0.44 14.39 -7.45
N LEU A 102 0.67 14.11 -8.15
CA LEU A 102 0.84 14.32 -9.59
C LEU A 102 -0.27 13.66 -10.43
N ARG A 103 -0.74 12.46 -10.06
CA ARG A 103 -1.82 11.75 -10.78
C ARG A 103 -3.15 12.52 -10.76
N ARG A 104 -3.34 13.43 -9.81
CA ARG A 104 -4.53 14.30 -9.73
C ARG A 104 -4.30 15.65 -10.38
N ALA A 105 -3.07 16.14 -10.41
CA ALA A 105 -2.72 17.44 -11.00
C ALA A 105 -2.54 17.36 -12.52
N LEU A 106 -1.94 16.28 -13.04
CA LEU A 106 -1.64 16.11 -14.46
C LEU A 106 -2.86 16.25 -15.39
N PRO A 107 -4.05 15.69 -15.06
CA PRO A 107 -5.21 15.87 -15.90
C PRO A 107 -5.69 17.33 -15.96
N PHE A 108 -5.51 18.10 -14.88
CA PHE A 108 -5.84 19.52 -14.88
C PHE A 108 -4.93 20.31 -15.82
N PHE A 109 -3.61 20.08 -15.78
CA PHE A 109 -2.68 20.67 -16.74
C PHE A 109 -3.01 20.27 -18.19
N ALA A 110 -3.38 19.01 -18.42
CA ALA A 110 -3.81 18.58 -19.75
C ALA A 110 -5.08 19.31 -20.21
N LEU A 111 -6.04 19.56 -19.30
CA LEU A 111 -7.25 20.32 -19.58
C LEU A 111 -6.93 21.77 -19.93
N SER A 112 -6.18 22.48 -19.09
CA SER A 112 -5.87 23.90 -19.30
C SER A 112 -5.02 24.13 -20.54
N SER A 113 -4.00 23.31 -20.77
CA SER A 113 -3.15 23.41 -21.96
C SER A 113 -3.94 23.14 -23.24
N SER A 114 -4.80 22.11 -23.25
CA SER A 114 -5.62 21.79 -24.43
C SER A 114 -6.72 22.82 -24.67
N PHE A 115 -7.30 23.39 -23.61
CA PHE A 115 -8.22 24.53 -23.68
C PHE A 115 -7.57 25.74 -24.35
N ILE A 116 -6.41 26.17 -23.84
CA ILE A 116 -5.69 27.34 -24.36
C ILE A 116 -5.25 27.10 -25.81
N LEU A 117 -4.72 25.93 -26.13
CA LEU A 117 -4.29 25.61 -27.50
C LEU A 117 -5.46 25.60 -28.49
N ALA A 118 -6.59 25.01 -28.09
CA ALA A 118 -7.79 24.96 -28.91
C ALA A 118 -8.37 26.37 -29.12
N ALA A 119 -8.38 27.20 -28.07
CA ALA A 119 -8.79 28.60 -28.17
C ALA A 119 -7.87 29.41 -29.12
N ILE A 120 -6.54 29.29 -28.99
CA ILE A 120 -5.58 29.97 -29.89
C ILE A 120 -5.80 29.56 -31.35
N ARG A 121 -6.02 28.26 -31.59
CA ARG A 121 -6.30 27.72 -32.93
C ARG A 121 -7.60 28.30 -33.48
N GLU A 122 -8.68 28.23 -32.71
CA GLU A 122 -10.00 28.68 -33.15
C GLU A 122 -10.01 30.18 -33.45
N LEU A 123 -9.41 30.99 -32.59
CA LEU A 123 -9.25 32.43 -32.81
C LEU A 123 -8.43 32.75 -34.06
N GLY A 124 -7.53 31.86 -34.49
CA GLY A 124 -6.78 32.02 -35.74
C GLY A 124 -7.53 31.69 -37.02
N ILE A 125 -8.69 31.03 -36.91
CA ILE A 125 -9.54 30.67 -38.05
C ILE A 125 -10.61 31.75 -38.27
N ILE A 126 -10.93 32.54 -37.26
CA ILE A 126 -11.93 33.61 -37.33
C ILE A 126 -11.35 34.78 -38.15
N GLU A 127 -11.92 35.04 -39.33
CA GLU A 127 -11.49 36.11 -40.26
C GLU A 127 -12.01 37.50 -39.88
N ASP A 128 -12.99 37.58 -38.97
CA ASP A 128 -13.60 38.84 -38.55
C ASP A 128 -12.86 39.45 -37.34
N HIS A 129 -12.14 40.55 -37.59
CA HIS A 129 -11.41 41.31 -36.56
C HIS A 129 -12.33 42.09 -35.60
N GLY A 130 -13.66 42.08 -35.82
CA GLY A 130 -14.64 42.64 -34.87
C GLY A 130 -14.94 41.76 -33.66
N VAL A 131 -14.55 40.48 -33.71
CA VAL A 131 -14.85 39.48 -32.68
C VAL A 131 -14.04 39.75 -31.41
N ARG A 132 -14.74 39.93 -30.27
CA ARG A 132 -14.14 40.15 -28.94
C ARG A 132 -14.38 38.92 -28.06
N PRO A 133 -13.47 37.93 -28.05
CA PRO A 133 -13.65 36.70 -27.32
C PRO A 133 -13.26 36.91 -25.86
N ARG A 134 -14.11 37.65 -25.13
CA ARG A 134 -13.87 38.05 -23.74
C ARG A 134 -13.93 36.91 -22.71
N PRO A 135 -14.82 35.90 -22.81
CA PRO A 135 -14.91 34.88 -21.78
C PRO A 135 -13.75 33.86 -21.85
N VAL A 136 -13.17 33.61 -23.03
CA VAL A 136 -12.12 32.58 -23.19
C VAL A 136 -10.83 32.97 -22.45
N LEU A 137 -10.41 34.22 -22.51
CA LEU A 137 -9.22 34.71 -21.81
C LEU A 137 -9.41 34.71 -20.30
N SER A 138 -10.57 35.17 -19.84
CA SER A 138 -10.98 35.12 -18.43
C SER A 138 -10.92 33.69 -17.86
N VAL A 139 -11.46 32.72 -18.58
CA VAL A 139 -11.41 31.31 -18.20
C VAL A 139 -9.97 30.78 -18.24
N ALA A 140 -9.17 31.15 -19.25
CA ALA A 140 -7.76 30.76 -19.32
C ALA A 140 -6.96 31.26 -18.10
N ILE A 141 -7.14 32.53 -17.72
CA ILE A 141 -6.49 33.11 -16.53
C ILE A 141 -6.92 32.35 -15.28
N PHE A 142 -8.21 32.09 -15.12
CA PHE A 142 -8.73 31.31 -14.00
C PHE A 142 -8.11 29.91 -13.95
N LEU A 143 -8.04 29.21 -15.08
CA LEU A 143 -7.41 27.89 -15.18
C LEU A 143 -5.93 27.94 -14.79
N VAL A 144 -5.18 28.95 -15.26
CA VAL A 144 -3.77 29.13 -14.89
C VAL A 144 -3.60 29.44 -13.40
N LEU A 145 -4.45 30.26 -12.80
CA LEU A 145 -4.44 30.53 -11.35
C LEU A 145 -4.71 29.26 -10.54
N VAL A 146 -5.66 28.43 -10.98
CA VAL A 146 -5.91 27.12 -10.36
C VAL A 146 -4.70 26.19 -10.55
N ALA A 147 -4.06 26.18 -11.72
CA ALA A 147 -2.84 25.41 -11.98
C ALA A 147 -1.71 25.82 -11.02
N LEU A 148 -1.53 27.13 -10.78
CA LEU A 148 -0.56 27.67 -9.84
C LEU A 148 -0.88 27.27 -8.39
N CYS A 149 -2.16 27.35 -7.99
CA CYS A 149 -2.60 26.88 -6.68
C CYS A 149 -2.32 25.37 -6.50
N LEU A 150 -2.61 24.57 -7.52
CA LEU A 150 -2.31 23.14 -7.54
C LEU A 150 -0.81 22.86 -7.45
N LEU A 151 0.05 23.66 -8.11
CA LEU A 151 1.50 23.61 -7.94
C LEU A 151 1.90 23.86 -6.49
N ILE A 152 1.40 24.93 -5.86
CA ILE A 152 1.73 25.26 -4.46
C ILE A 152 1.28 24.13 -3.53
N LEU A 153 0.05 23.63 -3.71
CA LEU A 153 -0.48 22.50 -2.95
C LEU A 153 0.34 21.22 -3.18
N PHE A 154 0.80 20.99 -4.41
CA PHE A 154 1.70 19.89 -4.74
C PHE A 154 3.01 20.04 -3.97
N LEU A 155 3.68 21.19 -4.04
CA LEU A 155 4.93 21.45 -3.32
C LEU A 155 4.77 21.22 -1.81
N VAL A 156 3.75 21.83 -1.20
CA VAL A 156 3.48 21.68 0.24
C VAL A 156 3.15 20.24 0.61
N ARG A 157 2.48 19.46 -0.26
CA ARG A 157 2.26 18.02 -0.03
C ARG A 157 3.57 17.25 -0.14
N THR A 158 4.34 17.48 -1.19
CA THR A 158 5.63 16.83 -1.46
C THR A 158 6.63 17.06 -0.32
N PHE A 159 6.78 18.29 0.17
CA PHE A 159 7.64 18.58 1.33
C PHE A 159 7.15 17.91 2.61
N ARG A 160 5.84 17.79 2.81
CA ARG A 160 5.30 17.03 3.96
C ARG A 160 5.48 15.52 3.81
N PHE A 161 5.60 15.00 2.59
CA PHE A 161 5.93 13.60 2.30
C PHE A 161 7.39 13.26 2.60
N LEU A 162 8.29 14.23 2.63
CA LEU A 162 9.70 14.00 3.00
C LEU A 162 9.90 13.75 4.51
N ARG A 163 8.89 13.92 5.36
CA ARG A 163 8.98 13.59 6.79
C ARG A 163 8.77 12.09 7.00
N VAL A 164 9.80 11.44 7.56
CA VAL A 164 9.86 10.01 7.88
C VAL A 164 8.58 9.53 8.57
N GLU A 165 8.09 10.30 9.56
CA GLU A 165 6.97 9.94 10.41
C GLU A 165 5.68 9.75 9.62
N ARG A 166 5.48 10.57 8.58
CA ARG A 166 4.28 10.51 7.74
C ARG A 166 4.34 9.33 6.78
N VAL A 167 5.52 9.04 6.21
CA VAL A 167 5.69 7.89 5.31
C VAL A 167 5.46 6.59 6.06
N LEU A 168 6.04 6.46 7.27
CA LEU A 168 5.86 5.29 8.10
C LEU A 168 4.39 5.11 8.54
N GLY A 169 3.71 6.19 8.95
CA GLY A 169 2.28 6.14 9.28
C GLY A 169 1.40 5.75 8.09
N LEU A 170 1.72 6.25 6.89
CA LEU A 170 0.97 5.91 5.67
C LEU A 170 1.16 4.43 5.28
N VAL A 171 2.38 3.91 5.41
CA VAL A 171 2.68 2.48 5.22
C VAL A 171 1.92 1.63 6.24
N GLN A 172 1.93 2.04 7.51
CA GLN A 172 1.18 1.38 8.58
C GLN A 172 -0.32 1.30 8.25
N ASP A 173 -0.93 2.43 7.89
CA ASP A 173 -2.35 2.49 7.53
C ASP A 173 -2.66 1.66 6.30
N LEU A 174 -1.80 1.69 5.28
CA LEU A 174 -1.94 0.89 4.07
C LEU A 174 -1.96 -0.61 4.38
N ILE A 175 -0.96 -1.08 5.15
CA ILE A 175 -0.83 -2.49 5.55
C ILE A 175 -2.08 -2.92 6.29
N VAL A 176 -2.43 -2.20 7.35
CA VAL A 176 -3.44 -2.71 8.26
C VAL A 176 -4.84 -2.55 7.67
N ALA A 177 -5.13 -1.43 7.00
CA ALA A 177 -6.41 -1.28 6.32
C ALA A 177 -6.58 -2.27 5.17
N ALA A 178 -5.52 -2.61 4.42
CA ALA A 178 -5.58 -3.66 3.40
C ALA A 178 -5.84 -5.03 4.02
N THR A 179 -5.09 -5.38 5.08
CA THR A 179 -5.23 -6.66 5.80
C THR A 179 -6.62 -6.81 6.40
N GLU A 180 -7.09 -5.82 7.15
CA GLU A 180 -8.41 -5.83 7.78
C GLU A 180 -9.52 -5.95 6.74
N ARG A 181 -9.49 -5.15 5.66
CA ARG A 181 -10.49 -5.24 4.59
C ARG A 181 -10.55 -6.62 3.98
N ARG A 182 -9.40 -7.26 3.72
CA ARG A 182 -9.32 -8.60 3.14
C ARG A 182 -9.87 -9.66 4.08
N ILE A 183 -9.48 -9.61 5.35
CA ILE A 183 -9.97 -10.53 6.39
C ILE A 183 -11.48 -10.38 6.55
N GLN A 184 -11.98 -9.15 6.68
CA GLN A 184 -13.41 -8.87 6.82
C GLN A 184 -14.21 -9.30 5.59
N ALA A 185 -13.67 -9.12 4.38
CA ALA A 185 -14.33 -9.59 3.16
C ALA A 185 -14.47 -11.13 3.14
N ARG A 186 -13.45 -11.86 3.60
CA ARG A 186 -13.48 -13.32 3.70
C ARG A 186 -14.49 -13.78 4.75
N LEU A 187 -14.43 -13.21 5.96
CA LEU A 187 -15.35 -13.55 7.07
C LEU A 187 -16.82 -13.30 6.72
N LYS A 188 -17.13 -12.30 5.90
CA LYS A 188 -18.52 -12.01 5.48
C LYS A 188 -19.05 -12.95 4.41
N ARG A 189 -18.18 -13.51 3.57
CA ARG A 189 -18.57 -14.24 2.35
C ARG A 189 -18.50 -15.76 2.50
N LEU A 190 -17.71 -16.26 3.45
CA LEU A 190 -17.39 -17.67 3.56
C LEU A 190 -17.64 -18.19 4.98
N PRO A 191 -18.21 -19.40 5.12
CA PRO A 191 -18.27 -20.10 6.39
C PRO A 191 -16.85 -20.58 6.73
N LEU A 192 -16.14 -19.80 7.54
CA LEU A 192 -14.76 -20.08 7.92
C LEU A 192 -14.70 -20.66 9.33
N ASP A 193 -13.94 -21.75 9.49
CA ASP A 193 -13.66 -22.32 10.81
C ASP A 193 -12.16 -22.59 10.97
N PRO A 194 -11.44 -21.78 11.76
CA PRO A 194 -10.00 -21.96 11.97
C PRO A 194 -9.66 -23.24 12.74
N THR A 195 -10.62 -23.87 13.43
CA THR A 195 -10.40 -25.08 14.24
C THR A 195 -10.42 -26.35 13.40
N VAL A 196 -11.11 -26.32 12.25
CA VAL A 196 -11.26 -27.48 11.36
C VAL A 196 -10.08 -27.54 10.40
N ALA A 197 -9.08 -28.35 10.73
CA ALA A 197 -7.94 -28.58 9.85
C ALA A 197 -8.31 -29.51 8.68
N LEU A 198 -8.07 -29.05 7.45
CA LEU A 198 -8.11 -29.92 6.29
C LEU A 198 -6.84 -30.76 6.22
N ARG A 199 -6.95 -32.04 6.58
CA ARG A 199 -5.92 -33.06 6.35
C ARG A 199 -6.23 -33.80 5.07
N LEU A 200 -5.25 -33.84 4.18
CA LEU A 200 -5.30 -34.59 2.93
C LEU A 200 -4.54 -35.90 3.10
N PRO A 201 -5.01 -36.99 2.46
CA PRO A 201 -4.30 -38.26 2.45
C PRO A 201 -3.03 -38.18 1.58
N ALA A 202 -2.15 -39.19 1.71
CA ALA A 202 -0.85 -39.20 1.04
C ALA A 202 -0.93 -39.36 -0.49
N ASP A 203 -2.06 -39.83 -1.00
CA ASP A 203 -2.37 -40.00 -2.42
C ASP A 203 -3.03 -38.76 -3.06
N ALA A 204 -3.01 -37.61 -2.37
CA ALA A 204 -3.52 -36.37 -2.92
C ALA A 204 -2.76 -35.96 -4.20
N THR A 205 -3.50 -35.48 -5.20
CA THR A 205 -2.94 -35.02 -6.47
C THR A 205 -2.37 -33.61 -6.30
N SER A 206 -1.18 -33.36 -6.85
CA SER A 206 -0.55 -32.04 -6.77
C SER A 206 -1.29 -31.01 -7.64
N LEU A 207 -1.50 -29.82 -7.06
CA LEU A 207 -1.94 -28.64 -7.79
C LEU A 207 -0.69 -27.87 -8.21
N LEU A 208 -0.52 -27.63 -9.51
CA LEU A 208 0.67 -27.00 -10.06
C LEU A 208 0.44 -25.55 -10.49
N ALA A 209 1.45 -24.71 -10.34
CA ALA A 209 1.44 -23.33 -10.81
C ALA A 209 1.38 -23.25 -12.34
N ALA A 210 0.43 -22.48 -12.87
CA ALA A 210 0.30 -22.28 -14.31
C ALA A 210 1.36 -21.32 -14.88
N THR A 211 1.90 -20.41 -14.07
CA THR A 211 2.84 -19.35 -14.46
C THR A 211 3.74 -18.96 -13.30
N SER A 212 4.97 -18.51 -13.58
CA SER A 212 5.85 -17.94 -12.55
C SER A 212 5.39 -16.54 -12.09
N GLY A 213 5.62 -16.24 -10.81
CA GLY A 213 5.39 -14.91 -10.22
C GLY A 213 5.10 -14.99 -8.73
N TYR A 214 4.49 -13.93 -8.20
CA TYR A 214 4.08 -13.83 -6.81
C TYR A 214 2.59 -14.09 -6.65
N LEU A 215 2.19 -14.89 -5.66
CA LEU A 215 0.77 -15.04 -5.33
C LEU A 215 0.22 -13.73 -4.77
N ALA A 216 -0.67 -13.07 -5.51
CA ALA A 216 -1.30 -11.82 -5.08
C ALA A 216 -2.65 -12.05 -4.39
N ASP A 217 -3.45 -12.98 -4.89
CA ASP A 217 -4.75 -13.31 -4.32
C ASP A 217 -5.17 -14.75 -4.62
N VAL A 218 -6.05 -15.28 -3.78
CA VAL A 218 -6.76 -16.54 -3.99
C VAL A 218 -8.24 -16.20 -3.87
N ASP A 219 -8.98 -16.37 -4.97
CA ASP A 219 -10.44 -16.25 -4.92
C ASP A 219 -11.01 -17.48 -4.21
N LEU A 220 -11.03 -17.42 -2.87
CA LEU A 220 -11.53 -18.50 -2.05
C LEU A 220 -13.01 -18.81 -2.31
N GLN A 221 -13.78 -17.83 -2.77
CA GLN A 221 -15.19 -18.03 -3.09
C GLN A 221 -15.33 -18.88 -4.34
N ASP A 222 -14.60 -18.53 -5.39
CA ASP A 222 -14.62 -19.31 -6.63
C ASP A 222 -13.97 -20.69 -6.44
N LEU A 223 -12.84 -20.74 -5.72
CA LEU A 223 -12.18 -22.00 -5.39
C LEU A 223 -13.11 -22.95 -4.62
N THR A 224 -13.87 -22.44 -3.65
CA THR A 224 -14.85 -23.24 -2.90
C THR A 224 -15.99 -23.70 -3.79
N ARG A 225 -16.49 -22.83 -4.69
CA ARG A 225 -17.55 -23.17 -5.65
C ARG A 225 -17.10 -24.31 -6.58
N LEU A 226 -15.91 -24.21 -7.16
CA LEU A 226 -15.34 -25.24 -8.04
C LEU A 226 -15.06 -26.53 -7.27
N ALA A 227 -14.50 -26.43 -6.05
CA ALA A 227 -14.25 -27.60 -5.21
C ALA A 227 -15.54 -28.38 -4.89
N ARG A 228 -16.66 -27.68 -4.65
CA ARG A 228 -17.99 -28.31 -4.48
C ARG A 228 -18.54 -28.90 -5.77
N HIS A 229 -18.42 -28.17 -6.88
CA HIS A 229 -18.92 -28.62 -8.17
C HIS A 229 -18.29 -29.94 -8.59
N TRP A 230 -16.98 -30.07 -8.39
CA TRP A 230 -16.20 -31.25 -8.76
C TRP A 230 -16.09 -32.30 -7.63
N GLY A 231 -16.68 -32.06 -6.46
CA GLY A 231 -16.61 -33.00 -5.34
C GLY A 231 -15.19 -33.26 -4.83
N VAL A 232 -14.35 -32.22 -4.79
CA VAL A 232 -12.95 -32.32 -4.37
C VAL A 232 -12.66 -31.47 -3.14
N ARG A 233 -11.62 -31.79 -2.37
CA ARG A 233 -11.09 -30.96 -1.28
C ARG A 233 -9.70 -30.45 -1.66
N VAL A 234 -9.45 -29.17 -1.39
CA VAL A 234 -8.25 -28.47 -1.87
C VAL A 234 -7.51 -27.83 -0.71
N ARG A 235 -6.20 -28.09 -0.59
CA ARG A 235 -5.30 -27.36 0.31
C ARG A 235 -4.27 -26.59 -0.50
N VAL A 236 -4.33 -25.26 -0.45
CA VAL A 236 -3.30 -24.37 -1.01
C VAL A 236 -2.23 -24.16 0.06
N CYS A 237 -0.99 -24.49 -0.28
CA CYS A 237 0.14 -24.54 0.66
C CYS A 237 1.10 -23.35 0.56
N ILE A 238 0.81 -22.42 -0.34
CA ILE A 238 1.57 -21.18 -0.56
C ILE A 238 0.86 -19.99 0.07
N THR A 239 1.64 -19.00 0.49
CA THR A 239 1.15 -17.77 1.12
C THR A 239 1.12 -16.60 0.14
N VAL A 240 0.25 -15.63 0.40
CA VAL A 240 0.21 -14.39 -0.38
C VAL A 240 1.55 -13.65 -0.23
N GLY A 241 2.15 -13.26 -1.35
CA GLY A 241 3.48 -12.64 -1.41
C GLY A 241 4.64 -13.59 -1.68
N GLU A 242 4.38 -14.90 -1.68
CA GLU A 242 5.37 -15.94 -1.99
C GLU A 242 5.64 -16.01 -3.49
N TYR A 243 6.91 -16.20 -3.86
CA TYR A 243 7.33 -16.39 -5.25
C TYR A 243 7.22 -17.86 -5.63
N ILE A 244 6.70 -18.12 -6.82
CA ILE A 244 6.37 -19.44 -7.33
C ILE A 244 6.87 -19.51 -8.77
N ASP A 245 7.53 -20.59 -9.15
CA ASP A 245 7.86 -20.87 -10.53
C ASP A 245 6.80 -21.71 -11.23
N GLN A 246 6.72 -21.58 -12.55
CA GLN A 246 5.84 -22.41 -13.36
C GLN A 246 6.12 -23.89 -13.06
N THR A 247 5.06 -24.68 -12.89
CA THR A 247 5.09 -26.11 -12.51
C THR A 247 5.44 -26.41 -11.05
N ASP A 248 5.69 -25.42 -10.20
CA ASP A 248 5.81 -25.64 -8.76
C ASP A 248 4.51 -26.19 -8.16
N VAL A 249 4.64 -27.00 -7.12
CA VAL A 249 3.50 -27.52 -6.36
C VAL A 249 2.99 -26.40 -5.44
N ILE A 250 1.80 -25.87 -5.75
CA ILE A 250 1.15 -24.79 -4.99
C ILE A 250 0.13 -25.31 -3.99
N GLY A 251 -0.23 -26.58 -4.09
CA GLY A 251 -1.22 -27.20 -3.22
C GLY A 251 -1.49 -28.65 -3.58
N TRP A 252 -2.53 -29.19 -2.97
CA TRP A 252 -2.92 -30.58 -3.07
C TRP A 252 -4.44 -30.70 -3.15
N VAL A 253 -4.91 -31.66 -3.95
CA VAL A 253 -6.34 -31.90 -4.22
C VAL A 253 -6.67 -33.38 -4.02
N VAL A 254 -7.80 -33.67 -3.41
CA VAL A 254 -8.33 -35.04 -3.27
C VAL A 254 -9.79 -35.09 -3.67
N ALA A 255 -10.22 -36.11 -4.41
CA ALA A 255 -11.63 -36.36 -4.70
C ALA A 255 -12.34 -37.01 -3.51
N ASP A 256 -13.58 -36.63 -3.23
CA ASP A 256 -14.36 -37.22 -2.13
C ASP A 256 -14.64 -38.71 -2.32
N GLY A 257 -14.80 -39.14 -3.58
CA GLY A 257 -14.98 -40.55 -3.95
C GLY A 257 -13.68 -41.37 -4.01
N GLY A 258 -12.52 -40.75 -3.74
CA GLY A 258 -11.22 -41.35 -3.99
C GLY A 258 -10.86 -41.38 -5.49
N GLY A 259 -9.59 -41.66 -5.79
CA GLY A 259 -9.08 -41.73 -7.16
C GLY A 259 -8.43 -40.44 -7.68
N ALA A 260 -7.93 -40.50 -8.91
CA ALA A 260 -7.19 -39.42 -9.54
C ALA A 260 -8.13 -38.26 -9.95
N VAL A 261 -7.68 -37.03 -9.73
CA VAL A 261 -8.38 -35.82 -10.16
C VAL A 261 -8.01 -35.52 -11.61
N GLU A 262 -9.02 -35.27 -12.46
CA GLU A 262 -8.77 -34.98 -13.86
C GLU A 262 -7.98 -33.66 -14.08
N ALA A 263 -7.13 -33.65 -15.10
CA ALA A 263 -6.24 -32.51 -15.38
C ALA A 263 -6.99 -31.19 -15.65
N HIS A 264 -8.17 -31.27 -16.27
CA HIS A 264 -8.99 -30.09 -16.55
C HIS A 264 -9.53 -29.45 -15.25
N VAL A 265 -9.89 -30.27 -14.25
CA VAL A 265 -10.30 -29.81 -12.91
C VAL A 265 -9.16 -29.10 -12.21
N LEU A 266 -7.95 -29.68 -12.23
CA LEU A 266 -6.76 -29.05 -11.65
C LEU A 266 -6.46 -27.69 -12.30
N HIS A 267 -6.66 -27.57 -13.61
CA HIS A 267 -6.47 -26.31 -14.33
C HIS A 267 -7.47 -25.24 -13.90
N GLU A 268 -8.76 -25.59 -13.75
CA GLU A 268 -9.79 -24.66 -13.25
C GLU A 268 -9.50 -24.21 -11.82
N LEU A 269 -9.11 -25.12 -10.94
CA LEU A 269 -8.72 -24.80 -9.56
C LEU A 269 -7.48 -23.89 -9.52
N ALA A 270 -6.47 -24.16 -10.34
CA ALA A 270 -5.27 -23.32 -10.42
C ALA A 270 -5.60 -21.90 -10.94
N ALA A 271 -6.60 -21.77 -11.82
CA ALA A 271 -7.02 -20.49 -12.38
C ALA A 271 -7.65 -19.53 -11.36
N THR A 272 -8.08 -20.02 -10.18
CA THR A 272 -8.59 -19.16 -9.10
C THR A 272 -7.47 -18.46 -8.31
N LEU A 273 -6.21 -18.84 -8.55
CA LEU A 273 -5.04 -18.21 -7.92
C LEU A 273 -4.51 -17.12 -8.85
N SER A 274 -4.47 -15.88 -8.34
CA SER A 274 -3.95 -14.73 -9.07
C SER A 274 -2.45 -14.59 -8.84
N ILE A 275 -1.66 -15.04 -9.81
CA ILE A 275 -0.20 -14.88 -9.84
C ILE A 275 0.16 -13.62 -10.63
N GLN A 276 1.01 -12.76 -10.05
CA GLN A 276 1.42 -11.49 -10.63
C GLN A 276 2.95 -11.39 -10.75
N SER A 277 3.44 -10.61 -11.70
CA SER A 277 4.89 -10.45 -11.93
C SER A 277 5.62 -9.66 -10.84
N ALA A 278 4.89 -8.94 -9.98
CA ALA A 278 5.43 -8.14 -8.90
C ALA A 278 4.53 -8.20 -7.67
N ARG A 279 5.10 -8.04 -6.48
CA ARG A 279 4.34 -7.93 -5.23
C ARG A 279 3.71 -6.54 -5.12
N GLU A 280 2.46 -6.49 -4.70
CA GLU A 280 1.76 -5.24 -4.39
C GLU A 280 1.49 -5.15 -2.87
N PRO A 281 1.90 -4.05 -2.21
CA PRO A 281 1.69 -3.85 -0.77
C PRO A 281 0.23 -3.91 -0.34
N ASP A 282 -0.69 -3.51 -1.22
CA ASP A 282 -2.14 -3.56 -0.97
C ASP A 282 -2.66 -5.01 -0.88
N CYS A 283 -1.93 -5.97 -1.42
CA CYS A 283 -2.27 -7.38 -1.42
C CYS A 283 -1.49 -8.17 -0.37
N ASP A 284 -0.37 -7.61 0.11
CA ASP A 284 0.66 -8.32 0.84
C ASP A 284 1.09 -7.57 2.11
N PRO A 285 0.49 -7.91 3.26
CA PRO A 285 0.80 -7.29 4.54
C PRO A 285 2.26 -7.47 4.96
N ALA A 286 2.88 -8.61 4.57
CA ALA A 286 4.26 -8.91 4.90
C ALA A 286 5.21 -7.98 4.12
N LEU A 287 4.88 -7.65 2.87
CA LEU A 287 5.65 -6.67 2.11
C LEU A 287 5.64 -5.29 2.77
N GLY A 288 4.49 -4.82 3.23
CA GLY A 288 4.46 -3.52 3.89
C GLY A 288 5.17 -3.55 5.25
N LEU A 289 5.05 -4.61 6.03
CA LEU A 289 5.85 -4.76 7.25
C LEU A 289 7.36 -4.77 6.93
N ARG A 290 7.74 -5.42 5.83
CA ARG A 290 9.12 -5.42 5.35
C ARG A 290 9.62 -4.03 4.98
N ILE A 291 8.76 -3.15 4.47
CA ILE A 291 9.15 -1.75 4.19
C ILE A 291 9.52 -1.03 5.48
N LEU A 292 8.76 -1.21 6.58
CA LEU A 292 9.11 -0.61 7.87
C LEU A 292 10.44 -1.17 8.41
N VAL A 293 10.67 -2.47 8.22
CA VAL A 293 11.92 -3.14 8.59
C VAL A 293 13.09 -2.65 7.76
N ASP A 294 12.91 -2.42 6.46
CA ASP A 294 13.95 -1.87 5.59
C ASP A 294 14.37 -0.46 6.06
N VAL A 295 13.41 0.38 6.49
CA VAL A 295 13.72 1.71 7.08
C VAL A 295 14.53 1.57 8.37
N ALA A 296 14.11 0.68 9.27
CA ALA A 296 14.84 0.41 10.51
C ALA A 296 16.27 -0.07 10.23
N ASN A 297 16.43 -1.09 9.38
CA ASN A 297 17.74 -1.66 9.03
C ASN A 297 18.66 -0.62 8.38
N ARG A 298 18.11 0.23 7.50
CA ARG A 298 18.87 1.27 6.82
C ARG A 298 19.32 2.35 7.79
N ALA A 299 18.46 2.77 8.73
CA ALA A 299 18.81 3.71 9.78
C ALA A 299 19.89 3.14 10.74
N LEU A 300 19.83 1.83 11.05
CA LEU A 300 20.84 1.14 11.86
C LEU A 300 22.13 0.77 11.10
N SER A 301 22.14 0.88 9.77
CA SER A 301 23.31 0.52 8.99
C SER A 301 24.49 1.44 9.31
N SER A 302 25.71 0.92 9.15
CA SER A 302 26.96 1.65 9.47
C SER A 302 27.12 2.97 8.71
N SER A 303 26.45 3.13 7.57
CA SER A 303 26.50 4.36 6.76
C SER A 303 25.53 5.45 7.23
N ALA A 304 24.45 5.10 7.92
CA ALA A 304 23.46 6.06 8.43
C ALA A 304 23.65 6.31 9.93
N ASN A 305 23.77 5.24 10.73
CA ASN A 305 23.94 5.26 12.18
C ASN A 305 22.98 6.22 12.90
N ASP A 306 21.68 6.07 12.64
CA ASP A 306 20.59 6.88 13.19
C ASP A 306 19.60 6.01 14.01
N PRO A 307 19.90 5.76 15.30
CA PRO A 307 19.02 5.00 16.19
C PRO A 307 17.65 5.65 16.39
N TYR A 308 17.55 6.97 16.27
CA TYR A 308 16.29 7.70 16.48
C TYR A 308 15.28 7.35 15.38
N THR A 309 15.70 7.40 14.11
CA THR A 309 14.86 6.98 12.97
C THR A 309 14.52 5.49 13.05
N ALA A 310 15.46 4.65 13.49
CA ALA A 310 15.21 3.21 13.68
C ALA A 310 14.13 2.96 14.75
N ARG A 311 14.19 3.66 15.89
CA ARG A 311 13.16 3.61 16.94
C ARG A 311 11.79 4.03 16.42
N GLN A 312 11.71 5.11 15.64
CA GLN A 312 10.44 5.53 15.05
C GLN A 312 9.85 4.43 14.15
N ALA A 313 10.66 3.76 13.32
CA ALA A 313 10.21 2.64 12.50
C ALA A 313 9.72 1.45 13.37
N LEU A 314 10.44 1.12 14.46
CA LEU A 314 10.05 0.07 15.39
C LEU A 314 8.77 0.39 16.17
N HIS A 315 8.51 1.66 16.50
CA HIS A 315 7.22 2.09 17.08
C HIS A 315 6.06 1.78 16.15
N GLN A 316 6.25 2.01 14.85
CA GLN A 316 5.23 1.75 13.84
C GLN A 316 5.03 0.25 13.64
N ILE A 317 6.13 -0.53 13.62
CA ILE A 317 6.08 -1.99 13.62
C ILE A 317 5.29 -2.50 14.83
N ARG A 318 5.57 -2.01 16.06
CA ARG A 318 4.82 -2.38 17.27
C ARG A 318 3.32 -2.10 17.11
N SER A 319 2.97 -0.97 16.52
CA SER A 319 1.57 -0.59 16.26
C SER A 319 0.89 -1.52 15.24
N VAL A 320 1.59 -1.90 14.15
CA VAL A 320 1.12 -2.92 13.20
C VAL A 320 0.91 -4.26 13.91
N MET A 321 1.89 -4.73 14.68
CA MET A 321 1.82 -6.00 15.40
C MET A 321 0.64 -6.04 16.38
N ARG A 322 0.38 -4.92 17.07
CA ARG A 322 -0.79 -4.77 17.96
C ARG A 322 -2.11 -4.98 17.22
N ARG A 323 -2.25 -4.38 16.03
CA ARG A 323 -3.48 -4.53 15.23
C ARG A 323 -3.59 -5.94 14.65
N LEU A 324 -2.50 -6.50 14.13
CA LEU A 324 -2.45 -7.87 13.62
C LEU A 324 -2.83 -8.90 14.70
N ALA A 325 -2.41 -8.71 15.95
CA ALA A 325 -2.78 -9.60 17.06
C ALA A 325 -4.30 -9.62 17.35
N GLY A 326 -5.04 -8.58 16.96
CA GLY A 326 -6.50 -8.53 17.07
C GLY A 326 -7.25 -9.30 15.99
N LEU A 327 -6.57 -9.72 14.92
CA LEU A 327 -7.18 -10.34 13.74
C LEU A 327 -7.11 -11.87 13.81
N PRO A 328 -8.07 -12.59 13.20
CA PRO A 328 -8.01 -14.04 13.07
C PRO A 328 -7.01 -14.43 11.97
N LEU A 329 -5.72 -14.46 12.35
CA LEU A 329 -4.61 -14.87 11.48
C LEU A 329 -4.43 -16.40 11.44
N GLY A 330 -3.67 -16.89 10.46
CA GLY A 330 -3.45 -18.30 10.20
C GLY A 330 -4.32 -18.87 9.08
N ASP A 331 -4.33 -20.19 8.95
CA ASP A 331 -4.97 -20.92 7.85
C ASP A 331 -6.46 -20.56 7.71
N TRP A 332 -6.88 -20.32 6.47
CA TRP A 332 -8.28 -20.07 6.12
C TRP A 332 -8.92 -21.38 5.69
N ASN A 333 -9.69 -22.01 6.57
CA ASN A 333 -10.44 -23.23 6.26
C ASN A 333 -11.91 -22.90 6.01
N VAL A 334 -12.37 -23.09 4.78
CA VAL A 334 -13.77 -22.95 4.39
C VAL A 334 -14.46 -24.28 4.61
N VAL A 335 -15.56 -24.28 5.37
CA VAL A 335 -16.31 -25.50 5.71
C VAL A 335 -17.59 -25.64 4.89
N ASP A 336 -17.97 -26.88 4.63
CA ASP A 336 -19.28 -27.22 4.08
C ASP A 336 -20.38 -27.18 5.16
N PRO A 337 -21.68 -27.20 4.76
CA PRO A 337 -22.79 -27.26 5.71
C PRO A 337 -22.70 -28.40 6.72
N ASP A 338 -22.04 -29.52 6.32
CA ASP A 338 -21.81 -30.69 7.18
C ASP A 338 -20.62 -30.51 8.15
N GLY A 339 -20.03 -29.31 8.22
CA GLY A 339 -18.92 -28.97 9.13
C GLY A 339 -17.54 -29.49 8.70
N ARG A 340 -17.41 -30.08 7.51
CA ARG A 340 -16.12 -30.57 6.98
C ARG A 340 -15.40 -29.49 6.19
N ALA A 341 -14.09 -29.34 6.37
CA ALA A 341 -13.29 -28.42 5.58
C ALA A 341 -13.23 -28.86 4.10
N ARG A 342 -13.57 -27.94 3.20
CA ARG A 342 -13.59 -28.13 1.75
C ARG A 342 -12.36 -27.52 1.09
N VAL A 343 -12.05 -26.28 1.46
CA VAL A 343 -10.87 -25.53 0.98
C VAL A 343 -10.07 -25.07 2.18
N SER A 344 -8.76 -25.23 2.12
CA SER A 344 -7.82 -24.68 3.10
C SER A 344 -6.75 -23.87 2.40
N LEU A 345 -6.51 -22.65 2.86
CA LEU A 345 -5.43 -21.79 2.38
C LEU A 345 -4.51 -21.45 3.54
N VAL A 346 -3.24 -21.86 3.42
CA VAL A 346 -2.19 -21.46 4.37
C VAL A 346 -2.04 -19.94 4.36
N ALA A 347 -1.93 -19.34 5.54
CA ALA A 347 -1.59 -17.93 5.68
C ALA A 347 -0.65 -17.72 6.87
N MET A 348 0.07 -16.61 6.83
CA MET A 348 0.98 -16.23 7.90
C MET A 348 0.24 -16.09 9.23
N ARG A 349 0.89 -16.56 10.29
CA ARG A 349 0.47 -16.40 11.68
C ARG A 349 1.20 -15.22 12.32
N LEU A 350 0.76 -14.83 13.50
CA LEU A 350 1.31 -13.66 14.18
C LEU A 350 2.82 -13.80 14.47
N ARG A 351 3.27 -15.02 14.81
CA ARG A 351 4.71 -15.32 14.99
C ARG A 351 5.55 -15.11 13.74
N ASP A 352 5.00 -15.35 12.55
CA ASP A 352 5.74 -15.22 11.30
C ASP A 352 5.97 -13.73 11.00
N TYR A 353 4.96 -12.90 11.26
CA TYR A 353 5.10 -11.44 11.25
C TYR A 353 6.07 -10.94 12.33
N LEU A 354 6.04 -11.53 13.54
CA LEU A 354 6.96 -11.17 14.61
C LEU A 354 8.41 -11.42 14.19
N PHE A 355 8.70 -12.60 13.63
CA PHE A 355 10.02 -12.93 13.11
C PHE A 355 10.45 -11.93 12.04
N LEU A 356 9.60 -11.68 11.04
CA LEU A 356 9.85 -10.71 9.98
C LEU A 356 10.14 -9.29 10.50
N ALA A 357 9.43 -8.88 11.56
CA ALA A 357 9.51 -7.55 12.16
C ALA A 357 10.84 -7.26 12.87
N VAL A 358 11.48 -8.27 13.47
CA VAL A 358 12.57 -8.07 14.43
C VAL A 358 13.91 -8.68 14.01
N ASP A 359 13.91 -9.65 13.10
CA ASP A 359 15.13 -10.39 12.73
C ASP A 359 16.22 -9.47 12.15
N GLY A 360 15.86 -8.64 11.17
CA GLY A 360 16.76 -7.64 10.59
C GLY A 360 17.22 -6.58 11.60
N PRO A 361 16.31 -5.89 12.30
CA PRO A 361 16.68 -4.86 13.26
C PRO A 361 17.59 -5.38 14.37
N LEU A 362 17.35 -6.60 14.87
CA LEU A 362 18.24 -7.23 15.86
C LEU A 362 19.64 -7.49 15.30
N HIS A 363 19.75 -7.92 14.05
CA HIS A 363 21.04 -8.14 13.40
C HIS A 363 21.84 -6.83 13.27
N TYR A 364 21.19 -5.73 12.85
CA TYR A 364 21.87 -4.44 12.64
C TYR A 364 22.02 -3.58 13.89
N ALA A 365 21.23 -3.82 14.95
CA ALA A 365 21.29 -3.03 16.17
C ALA A 365 22.66 -3.07 16.86
N GLY A 366 23.44 -4.15 16.67
CA GLY A 366 24.78 -4.27 17.25
C GLY A 366 24.83 -4.14 18.77
N GLY A 367 23.70 -4.37 19.47
CA GLY A 367 23.58 -4.18 20.90
C GLY A 367 23.12 -2.79 21.35
N ASP A 368 22.62 -1.91 20.47
CA ASP A 368 22.05 -0.61 20.86
C ASP A 368 20.91 -0.79 21.89
N PRO A 369 21.05 -0.26 23.13
CA PRO A 369 20.06 -0.48 24.19
C PRO A 369 18.68 0.07 23.85
N GLU A 370 18.59 1.19 23.15
CA GLU A 370 17.32 1.84 22.86
C GLU A 370 16.53 1.09 21.77
N VAL A 371 17.24 0.43 20.85
CA VAL A 371 16.66 -0.42 19.81
C VAL A 371 16.19 -1.75 20.41
N LEU A 372 17.03 -2.38 21.24
CA LEU A 372 16.67 -3.61 21.95
C LEU A 372 15.45 -3.39 22.85
N GLU A 373 15.33 -2.20 23.46
CA GLU A 373 14.17 -1.80 24.24
C GLU A 373 12.87 -1.88 23.43
N GLU A 374 12.87 -1.33 22.22
CA GLU A 374 11.69 -1.35 21.37
C GLU A 374 11.36 -2.76 20.87
N VAL A 375 12.38 -3.60 20.61
CA VAL A 375 12.15 -5.02 20.29
C VAL A 375 11.48 -5.76 21.46
N LEU A 376 11.92 -5.50 22.71
CA LEU A 376 11.25 -6.05 23.90
C LEU A 376 9.79 -5.58 24.00
N GLN A 377 9.51 -4.32 23.67
CA GLN A 377 8.14 -3.81 23.65
C GLN A 377 7.27 -4.45 22.55
N ILE A 378 7.85 -4.77 21.39
CA ILE A 378 7.16 -5.54 20.34
C ILE A 378 6.86 -6.95 20.86
N ALA A 379 7.84 -7.62 21.47
CA ALA A 379 7.67 -8.95 22.06
C ALA A 379 6.56 -8.96 23.12
N LEU A 380 6.58 -8.00 24.06
CA LEU A 380 5.55 -7.82 25.08
C LEU A 380 4.16 -7.64 24.45
N THR A 381 4.07 -6.76 23.46
CA THR A 381 2.80 -6.46 22.77
C THR A 381 2.22 -7.72 22.15
N VAL A 382 3.04 -8.51 21.46
CA VAL A 382 2.60 -9.77 20.86
C VAL A 382 2.24 -10.79 21.93
N GLY A 383 3.09 -11.03 22.94
CA GLY A 383 2.82 -12.05 23.94
C GLY A 383 1.58 -11.76 24.81
N LEU A 384 1.26 -10.49 25.06
CA LEU A 384 0.04 -10.10 25.79
C LEU A 384 -1.25 -10.24 24.96
N LEU A 385 -1.16 -10.06 23.64
CA LEU A 385 -2.33 -10.01 22.75
C LEU A 385 -2.54 -11.30 21.95
N ALA A 386 -1.50 -12.14 21.84
CA ALA A 386 -1.56 -13.40 21.11
C ALA A 386 -2.60 -14.35 21.70
N ARG A 387 -3.49 -14.83 20.83
CA ARG A 387 -4.52 -15.81 21.19
C ARG A 387 -3.98 -17.24 21.19
N ASP A 388 -3.11 -17.56 20.23
CA ASP A 388 -2.46 -18.87 20.09
C ASP A 388 -1.26 -19.00 21.05
N ALA A 389 -1.14 -20.16 21.70
CA ALA A 389 -0.04 -20.48 22.61
C ALA A 389 1.32 -20.48 21.88
N GLN A 390 1.34 -20.89 20.60
CA GLN A 390 2.58 -20.87 19.80
C GLN A 390 3.05 -19.44 19.52
N ASP A 391 2.12 -18.51 19.30
CA ASP A 391 2.46 -17.10 19.07
C ASP A 391 2.96 -16.43 20.36
N ARG A 392 2.40 -16.78 21.53
CA ARG A 392 2.94 -16.37 22.84
C ARG A 392 4.34 -16.95 23.09
N ALA A 393 4.53 -18.23 22.79
CA ALA A 393 5.83 -18.89 22.93
C ALA A 393 6.91 -18.23 22.06
N ALA A 394 6.57 -17.81 20.83
CA ALA A 394 7.48 -17.07 19.97
C ALA A 394 7.89 -15.71 20.58
N ALA A 395 6.96 -14.98 21.19
CA ALA A 395 7.27 -13.75 21.91
C ALA A 395 8.17 -13.98 23.14
N HIS A 396 7.95 -15.07 23.88
CA HIS A 396 8.80 -15.45 25.01
C HIS A 396 10.21 -15.83 24.55
N ALA A 397 10.33 -16.59 23.46
CA ALA A 397 11.63 -16.96 22.88
C ALA A 397 12.41 -15.72 22.43
N LEU A 398 11.73 -14.73 21.85
CA LEU A 398 12.33 -13.46 21.48
C LEU A 398 12.85 -12.68 22.70
N LEU A 399 12.06 -12.59 23.77
CA LEU A 399 12.49 -11.99 25.04
C LEU A 399 13.74 -12.69 25.58
N ALA A 400 13.75 -14.03 25.62
CA ALA A 400 14.87 -14.81 26.11
C ALA A 400 16.14 -14.59 25.27
N ARG A 401 16.00 -14.50 23.94
CA ARG A 401 17.11 -14.19 23.03
C ARG A 401 17.72 -12.82 23.33
N VAL A 402 16.90 -11.77 23.44
CA VAL A 402 17.39 -10.41 23.75
C VAL A 402 18.08 -10.37 25.12
N LEU A 403 17.53 -11.06 26.12
CA LEU A 403 18.15 -11.14 27.45
C LEU A 403 19.51 -11.85 27.43
N ALA A 404 19.64 -12.93 26.66
CA ALA A 404 20.90 -13.65 26.50
C ALA A 404 21.97 -12.75 25.86
N ASP A 405 21.60 -12.01 24.81
CA ASP A 405 22.50 -11.07 24.11
C ASP A 405 22.99 -9.97 25.07
N VAL A 406 22.11 -9.43 25.92
CA VAL A 406 22.45 -8.40 26.91
C VAL A 406 23.35 -8.94 28.02
N GLN A 407 23.09 -10.14 28.53
CA GLN A 407 23.88 -10.75 29.61
C GLN A 407 25.31 -11.08 29.17
N GLY A 408 25.50 -11.40 27.89
CA GLY A 408 26.80 -11.64 27.27
C GLY A 408 27.60 -10.36 26.97
N SER A 409 26.99 -9.18 27.05
CA SER A 409 27.66 -7.90 26.80
C SER A 409 28.53 -7.45 27.99
N THR A 410 29.68 -6.85 27.68
CA THR A 410 30.61 -6.28 28.65
C THR A 410 30.13 -4.92 29.20
N GLU A 411 29.19 -4.25 28.54
CA GLU A 411 28.68 -2.93 28.91
C GLU A 411 27.38 -2.97 29.75
N LYS A 412 27.32 -3.82 30.78
CA LYS A 412 26.07 -4.08 31.54
C LYS A 412 25.40 -2.83 32.12
N ASP A 413 26.17 -1.81 32.49
CA ASP A 413 25.65 -0.55 33.03
C ASP A 413 24.77 0.21 32.03
N ARG A 414 25.05 0.10 30.72
CA ARG A 414 24.23 0.69 29.66
C ARG A 414 22.86 0.03 29.53
N PHE A 415 22.73 -1.22 29.98
CA PHE A 415 21.52 -2.02 29.84
C PHE A 415 20.64 -2.06 31.09
N HIS A 416 20.97 -1.33 32.17
CA HIS A 416 20.18 -1.38 33.41
C HIS A 416 18.69 -1.05 33.17
N ARG A 417 18.38 -0.05 32.34
CA ARG A 417 16.99 0.28 31.96
C ARG A 417 16.33 -0.86 31.19
N LEU A 418 17.06 -1.44 30.25
CA LEU A 418 16.60 -2.55 29.42
C LEU A 418 16.34 -3.81 30.25
N LEU A 419 17.22 -4.16 31.18
CA LEU A 419 17.06 -5.30 32.10
C LEU A 419 15.83 -5.12 32.99
N ALA A 420 15.66 -3.95 33.60
CA ALA A 420 14.48 -3.65 34.42
C ALA A 420 13.18 -3.74 33.59
N GLN A 421 13.23 -3.40 32.30
CA GLN A 421 12.09 -3.53 31.42
C GLN A 421 11.86 -4.96 30.97
N ALA A 422 12.91 -5.72 30.67
CA ALA A 422 12.82 -7.14 30.37
C ALA A 422 12.23 -7.93 31.55
N GLU A 423 12.61 -7.60 32.79
CA GLU A 423 12.00 -8.15 34.01
C GLU A 423 10.51 -7.83 34.08
N ARG A 424 10.10 -6.59 33.78
CA ARG A 424 8.66 -6.22 33.71
C ARG A 424 7.94 -7.01 32.63
N VAL A 425 8.56 -7.21 31.47
CA VAL A 425 7.99 -8.01 30.37
C VAL A 425 7.83 -9.46 30.80
N GLN A 426 8.87 -10.05 31.39
CA GLN A 426 8.86 -11.42 31.88
C GLN A 426 7.81 -11.63 32.99
N ALA A 427 7.72 -10.70 33.93
CA ALA A 427 6.69 -10.72 34.97
C ALA A 427 5.27 -10.62 34.38
N SER A 428 5.10 -9.82 33.31
CA SER A 428 3.81 -9.70 32.61
C SER A 428 3.41 -10.99 31.89
N PHE A 429 4.39 -11.78 31.44
CA PHE A 429 4.14 -13.10 30.85
C PHE A 429 3.87 -14.20 31.88
N GLN A 430 4.51 -14.13 33.05
CA GLN A 430 4.27 -15.07 34.15
C GLN A 430 2.96 -14.80 34.91
N GLY A 431 2.52 -13.54 34.92
CA GLY A 431 1.27 -13.12 35.52
C GLY A 431 0.13 -13.02 34.52
N GLU A 432 -0.61 -14.10 34.27
CA GLU A 432 -2.01 -14.07 33.79
C GLU A 432 -2.96 -13.42 34.86
N ARG A 433 -2.57 -12.29 35.47
CA ARG A 433 -3.46 -11.43 36.24
C ARG A 433 -3.48 -10.04 35.62
N ARG A 434 -4.61 -9.78 34.97
CA ARG A 434 -5.13 -8.46 34.60
C ARG A 434 -4.64 -7.33 35.53
N THR A 435 -4.35 -6.19 34.90
CA THR A 435 -4.26 -4.82 35.45
C THR A 435 -3.07 -4.48 36.35
N ARG A 436 -1.98 -4.01 35.72
CA ARG A 436 -1.08 -3.00 36.34
C ARG A 436 -0.74 -1.83 35.42
N VAL A 437 -0.84 -2.02 34.10
CA VAL A 437 -0.60 -0.94 33.12
C VAL A 437 -1.72 0.11 33.09
N GLU A 438 -2.94 -0.24 33.52
CA GLU A 438 -4.03 0.74 33.68
C GLU A 438 -3.96 1.53 34.99
N ARG A 439 -3.39 0.99 36.07
CA ARG A 439 -3.27 1.74 37.35
C ARG A 439 -2.17 2.80 37.32
N GLY A 440 -1.06 2.54 36.62
CA GLY A 440 0.06 3.50 36.55
C GLY A 440 -0.22 4.81 35.79
N ARG A 441 -1.38 4.94 35.14
CA ARG A 441 -1.83 6.19 34.49
C ARG A 441 -2.91 6.95 35.27
N ALA A 442 -3.47 6.36 36.33
CA ALA A 442 -4.47 7.03 37.18
C ALA A 442 -3.81 7.90 38.28
N ASP A 443 -2.58 7.58 38.70
CA ASP A 443 -1.88 8.29 39.79
C ASP A 443 -1.25 9.65 39.38
N TRP A 444 -1.61 10.20 38.20
CA TRP A 444 -1.08 11.46 37.66
C TRP A 444 -2.12 12.57 37.52
N LEU A 445 -3.35 12.37 37.99
CA LEU A 445 -4.33 13.45 38.09
C LEU A 445 -4.40 13.88 39.56
N PRO A 446 -4.02 15.13 39.90
CA PRO A 446 -4.30 15.67 41.23
C PRO A 446 -5.81 15.82 41.43
N ASP A 447 -6.26 15.60 42.66
CA ASP A 447 -7.67 15.73 43.11
C ASP A 447 -8.32 17.07 42.73
#